data_AF-A0A948CFX3-F1
#
_entry.id   AF-A0A948CFX3-F1
#
_cell.length_a   1.000
_cell.length_b   1.000
_cell.length_c   1.000
_cell.angle_alpha   90.00
_cell.angle_beta   90.00
_cell.angle_gamma   90.00
#
_symmetry.space_group_name_H-M   'P 1'
#
loop_
_entity.id
_entity.type
_entity.pdbx_description
1 polymer ?
#
loop_
_entity_poly.entity_id
_entity_poly.type
_entity_poly.pdbx_seq_one_letter_code
_entity_poly.pdbx_strand_id
1 'polypeptide(L)'
;MRACDLVIQNAGGLTSLEARASGLPVITYRALPGHGETNAAALELAEWAPWARRTEDLGRLIERAVGHSSVPLAVPDFPWERLAGRAPVLV
;
A
#
# COMPACT_ATOMS: atom_id res chain seq x y z
N MET A 1 10.69 4.48 -8.25
CA MET A 1 10.01 5.80 -8.25
C MET A 1 10.84 6.89 -7.54
N ARG A 2 11.19 8.02 -8.19
CA ARG A 2 12.13 9.03 -7.62
C ARG A 2 11.75 10.51 -7.74
N ALA A 3 10.65 10.85 -8.41
CA ALA A 3 10.25 12.24 -8.68
C ALA A 3 8.93 12.62 -7.99
N CYS A 4 8.56 11.90 -6.93
CA CYS A 4 7.34 12.11 -6.17
C CYS A 4 7.58 11.80 -4.69
N ASP A 5 6.80 12.45 -3.83
CA ASP A 5 6.92 12.31 -2.37
C ASP A 5 5.98 11.23 -1.79
N LEU A 6 4.97 10.80 -2.57
CA LEU A 6 4.04 9.73 -2.21
C LEU A 6 3.40 9.13 -3.47
N VAL A 7 2.72 8.00 -3.31
CA VAL A 7 1.97 7.32 -4.38
C VAL A 7 0.53 7.07 -3.95
N ILE A 8 -0.42 7.44 -4.81
CA ILE A 8 -1.82 7.05 -4.68
C ILE A 8 -2.12 6.05 -5.80
N GLN A 9 -2.67 4.89 -5.46
CA GLN A 9 -3.02 3.84 -6.41
C GLN A 9 -4.45 3.33 -6.20
N ASN A 10 -5.01 2.64 -7.19
CA ASN A 10 -6.36 2.06 -7.14
C ASN A 10 -6.43 0.53 -7.36
N ALA A 11 -5.32 -0.18 -7.52
CA ALA A 11 -5.32 -1.64 -7.70
C ALA A 11 -3.91 -2.24 -7.69
N GLY A 12 -2.89 -1.44 -7.99
CA GLY A 12 -1.56 -1.93 -8.35
C GLY A 12 -0.83 -2.66 -7.21
N GLY A 13 -0.68 -3.98 -7.33
CA GLY A 13 0.17 -4.79 -6.44
C GLY A 13 1.65 -4.46 -6.61
N LEU A 14 2.21 -4.73 -7.80
CA LEU A 14 3.63 -4.48 -8.09
C LEU A 14 4.02 -3.02 -7.94
N THR A 15 3.16 -2.09 -8.36
CA THR A 15 3.39 -0.65 -8.20
C THR A 15 3.45 -0.24 -6.74
N SER A 16 2.59 -0.82 -5.88
CA SER A 16 2.65 -0.56 -4.42
C SER A 16 3.94 -1.11 -3.81
N LEU A 17 4.39 -2.28 -4.26
CA LEU A 17 5.66 -2.85 -3.82
C LEU A 17 6.86 -2.01 -4.28
N GLU A 18 6.88 -1.55 -5.53
CA GLU A 18 7.95 -0.69 -6.04
C GLU A 18 8.00 0.66 -5.29
N ALA A 19 6.84 1.27 -5.05
CA ALA A 19 6.73 2.51 -4.28
C ALA A 19 7.28 2.30 -2.86
N ARG A 20 6.89 1.21 -2.21
CA ARG A 20 7.35 0.85 -0.87
C ARG A 20 8.86 0.58 -0.83
N ALA A 21 9.40 -0.18 -1.79
CA ALA A 21 10.84 -0.42 -1.91
C ALA A 21 11.62 0.87 -2.20
N SER A 22 10.98 1.84 -2.86
CA SER A 22 11.53 3.19 -3.07
C SER A 22 11.42 4.09 -1.83
N GLY A 23 10.88 3.60 -0.70
CA GLY A 23 10.70 4.36 0.53
C GLY A 23 9.50 5.31 0.52
N LEU A 24 8.66 5.27 -0.52
CA LEU A 24 7.53 6.19 -0.65
C LEU A 24 6.33 5.72 0.17
N PRO A 25 5.62 6.63 0.86
CA PRO A 25 4.28 6.38 1.36
C PRO A 25 3.34 5.97 0.21
N VAL A 26 2.50 4.97 0.46
CA VAL A 26 1.52 4.46 -0.51
C VAL A 26 0.13 4.59 0.09
N ILE A 27 -0.83 5.13 -0.66
CA ILE A 27 -2.24 5.21 -0.26
C ILE A 27 -3.08 4.50 -1.33
N THR A 28 -3.98 3.62 -0.91
CA THR A 28 -4.99 3.09 -1.84
C THR A 28 -6.21 4.00 -1.84
N TYR A 29 -6.72 4.37 -3.01
CA TYR A 29 -7.96 5.14 -3.16
C TYR A 29 -8.73 4.65 -4.38
N ARG A 30 -10.06 4.56 -4.24
CA ARG A 30 -10.97 4.05 -5.29
C ARG A 30 -10.53 2.70 -5.87
N ALA A 31 -10.29 1.73 -4.98
CA ALA A 31 -9.89 0.40 -5.38
C ALA A 31 -10.81 -0.16 -6.47
N LEU A 32 -10.23 -0.71 -7.54
CA LEU A 32 -10.99 -1.29 -8.64
C LEU A 32 -11.72 -2.55 -8.15
N PRO A 33 -13.01 -2.74 -8.49
CA PRO A 33 -13.77 -3.92 -8.10
C PRO A 33 -13.07 -5.24 -8.44
N GLY A 34 -13.19 -6.23 -7.55
CA GLY A 34 -12.55 -7.53 -7.71
C GLY A 34 -11.14 -7.53 -7.12
N HIS A 35 -10.13 -7.90 -7.92
CA HIS A 35 -8.76 -8.05 -7.42
C HIS A 35 -8.15 -6.76 -6.84
N GLY A 36 -8.60 -5.59 -7.29
CA GLY A 36 -8.14 -4.31 -6.74
C GLY A 36 -8.53 -4.13 -5.27
N GLU A 37 -9.77 -4.48 -4.90
CA GLU A 37 -10.25 -4.45 -3.52
C GLU A 37 -9.58 -5.51 -2.64
N THR A 38 -9.35 -6.73 -3.16
CA THR A 38 -8.60 -7.77 -2.45
C THR A 38 -7.17 -7.33 -2.15
N ASN A 39 -6.49 -6.73 -3.14
CA ASN A 39 -5.14 -6.19 -2.96
C ASN A 39 -5.13 -5.04 -1.96
N ALA A 40 -6.08 -4.12 -2.06
CA ALA A 40 -6.21 -3.00 -1.14
C ALA A 40 -6.41 -3.46 0.31
N ALA A 41 -7.25 -4.48 0.54
CA ALA A 41 -7.45 -5.09 1.85
C ALA A 41 -6.16 -5.77 2.37
N ALA A 42 -5.42 -6.48 1.51
CA ALA A 42 -4.17 -7.12 1.89
C ALA A 42 -3.08 -6.10 2.28
N LEU A 43 -2.96 -5.00 1.53
CA LEU A 43 -2.01 -3.92 1.80
C LEU A 43 -2.37 -3.13 3.08
N GLU A 44 -3.66 -2.93 3.33
CA GLU A 44 -4.17 -2.30 4.55
C GLU A 44 -3.90 -3.19 5.78
N LEU A 45 -4.15 -4.50 5.68
CA LEU A 45 -3.86 -5.49 6.73
C LEU A 45 -2.36 -5.61 7.04
N ALA A 46 -1.51 -5.50 6.01
CA ALA A 46 -0.06 -5.53 6.16
C ALA A 46 0.52 -4.21 6.70
N GLU A 47 -0.31 -3.19 6.95
CA GLU A 47 0.11 -1.83 7.31
C GLU A 47 1.06 -1.20 6.29
N TRP A 48 0.95 -1.60 5.02
CA TRP A 48 1.81 -1.15 3.93
C TRP A 48 1.22 0.02 3.16
N ALA A 49 -0.10 0.06 3.02
CA ALA A 49 -0.81 1.17 2.41
C ALA A 49 -2.21 1.32 3.04
N PRO A 50 -2.51 2.41 3.75
CA PRO A 50 -3.88 2.69 4.19
C PRO A 50 -4.81 2.84 2.99
N TRP A 51 -6.07 2.41 3.11
CA TRP A 51 -7.04 2.49 2.03
C TRP A 51 -8.12 3.54 2.33
N ALA A 52 -7.98 4.72 1.71
CA ALA A 52 -8.96 5.78 1.77
C ALA A 52 -10.25 5.37 1.05
N ARG A 53 -11.39 5.40 1.76
CA ARG A 53 -12.71 5.13 1.17
C ARG A 53 -13.42 6.40 0.72
N ARG A 54 -13.11 7.55 1.35
CA ARG A 54 -13.69 8.85 1.02
C ARG A 54 -12.61 9.87 0.72
N THR A 55 -12.98 10.93 0.02
CA THR A 55 -12.05 11.99 -0.39
C THR A 55 -11.46 12.73 0.82
N GLU A 56 -12.23 12.88 1.91
CA GLU A 56 -11.75 13.53 3.13
C GLU A 56 -10.70 12.68 3.85
N ASP A 57 -10.86 11.35 3.82
CA ASP A 57 -9.88 10.41 4.39
C ASP A 57 -8.58 10.46 3.58
N LEU A 58 -8.68 10.54 2.25
CA LEU A 58 -7.52 10.71 1.37
C LEU A 58 -6.75 12.00 1.69
N GLY A 59 -7.44 13.14 1.84
CA GLY A 59 -6.81 14.41 2.21
C GLY A 59 -6.03 14.32 3.51
N ARG A 60 -6.64 13.76 4.57
CA ARG A 60 -5.98 13.56 5.87
C ARG A 60 -4.75 12.65 5.77
N LEU A 61 -4.80 11.60 4.95
CA LEU A 61 -3.67 10.69 4.76
C LEU A 61 -2.52 11.35 3.99
N ILE A 62 -2.83 12.19 2.99
CA ILE A 62 -1.82 12.97 2.26
C ILE A 62 -1.12 13.95 3.20
N GLU A 63 -1.87 14.72 3.99
CA GLU A 63 -1.30 15.67 4.97
C GLU A 63 -0.36 14.96 5.96
N ARG A 64 -0.78 13.79 6.47
CA ARG A 64 0.05 12.97 7.34
C ARG A 64 1.30 12.46 6.64
N ALA A 65 1.19 11.99 5.41
CA ALA A 65 2.32 11.44 4.65
C ALA A 65 3.36 12.52 4.31
N VAL A 66 2.94 13.71 3.90
CA VAL A 66 3.85 14.82 3.56
C VAL A 66 4.51 15.41 4.81
N GLY A 67 3.85 15.35 5.98
CA GLY A 67 4.43 15.79 7.25
C GLY A 67 5.53 14.88 7.80
N HIS A 68 5.70 13.67 7.26
CA HIS A 68 6.74 12.72 7.67
C HIS A 68 7.68 12.46 6.50
N SER A 69 8.85 13.12 6.48
CA SER A 69 9.90 12.80 5.51
C SER A 69 10.29 11.33 5.62
N SER A 70 10.30 10.61 4.50
CA SER A 70 10.52 9.16 4.47
C SER A 70 11.89 8.80 5.05
N VAL A 71 11.90 8.07 6.16
CA VAL A 71 13.07 7.30 6.60
C VAL A 71 13.20 6.10 5.66
N PRO A 72 14.38 5.79 5.10
CA PRO A 72 14.58 4.57 4.33
C PRO A 72 14.15 3.37 5.15
N LEU A 73 13.32 2.51 4.57
CA LEU A 73 12.95 1.26 5.23
C LEU A 73 14.17 0.34 5.25
N ALA A 74 14.57 -0.08 6.45
CA ALA A 74 15.11 -1.43 6.58
C ALA A 74 14.03 -2.38 6.06
N VAL A 75 14.35 -3.25 5.11
CA VAL A 75 13.46 -4.36 4.72
C VAL A 75 13.41 -5.26 5.96
N PRO A 76 12.30 -5.29 6.73
CA PRO A 76 12.23 -6.21 7.84
C PRO A 76 12.15 -7.64 7.26
N ASP A 77 12.72 -8.63 7.95
CA ASP A 77 12.50 -10.03 7.63
C ASP A 77 10.98 -10.29 7.66
N PHE A 78 10.38 -10.34 6.48
CA PHE A 78 8.93 -10.40 6.33
C PHE A 78 8.51 -11.87 6.38
N PRO A 79 7.73 -12.30 7.38
CA PRO A 79 7.40 -13.72 7.55
C PRO A 79 6.24 -14.05 6.63
N TRP A 80 6.58 -14.34 5.37
CA TRP A 80 5.67 -14.75 4.30
C TRP A 80 4.74 -15.92 4.71
N GLU A 81 5.16 -16.71 5.69
CA GLU A 81 4.40 -17.78 6.36
C GLU A 81 3.09 -17.29 7.00
N ARG A 82 3.04 -16.05 7.51
CA ARG A 82 1.84 -15.49 8.17
C ARG A 82 0.77 -15.04 7.18
N LEU A 83 1.14 -14.71 5.94
CA LEU A 83 0.19 -14.34 4.88
C LEU A 83 -0.22 -15.54 4.03
N ALA A 84 0.64 -16.54 3.88
CA ALA A 84 0.38 -17.76 3.10
C ALA A 84 -0.70 -18.68 3.71
N GLY A 85 -1.21 -18.38 4.91
CA GLY A 85 -2.03 -19.30 5.69
C GLY A 85 -3.51 -19.46 5.32
N ARG A 86 -4.11 -18.70 4.37
CA ARG A 86 -5.59 -18.76 4.15
C ARG A 86 -6.13 -18.58 2.72
N ALA A 87 -5.39 -18.93 1.67
CA ALA A 87 -6.03 -19.12 0.35
C ALA A 87 -5.36 -20.25 -0.44
N PRO A 88 -6.13 -21.21 -1.00
CA PRO A 88 -5.56 -22.19 -1.91
C PRO A 88 -5.15 -21.47 -3.19
N VAL A 89 -3.87 -21.51 -3.54
CA VAL A 89 -3.43 -21.20 -4.89
C VAL A 89 -3.84 -22.39 -5.76
N LEU A 90 -5.02 -22.31 -6.37
CA LEU A 90 -5.37 -23.16 -7.50
C LEU A 90 -4.61 -22.62 -8.71
N VAL A 91 -3.57 -23.36 -9.09
CA VAL A 91 -2.90 -23.26 -10.40
C VAL A 91 -3.83 -23.84 -11.46
#